data_AF-A0A963JC38-F1
#
_entry.id   AF-A0A963JC38-F1
#
_cell.length_a   1.000
_cell.length_b   1.000
_cell.length_c   1.000
_cell.angle_alpha   90.00
_cell.angle_beta   90.00
_cell.angle_gamma   90.00
#
_symmetry.space_group_name_H-M   'P 1'
#
loop_
_entity.id
_entity.type
_entity.pdbx_description
1 polymer ?
#
loop_
_entity_poly.entity_id
_entity_poly.type
_entity_poly.pdbx_seq_one_letter_code
_entity_poly.pdbx_strand_id
1 'polypeptide(L)' 'WRQGWVHDPRDKKNYKGAIRVKHDGKVLAVRAYIGTEMLGETEEMTRTDTVPSGCKAH' A
#
# COMPACT_ATOMS: atom_id res chain seq x y z
N TRP A 1 2.57 9.30 -2.92
CA TRP A 1 2.03 9.29 -4.30
C TRP A 1 0.51 9.19 -4.23
N ARG A 2 -0.20 9.83 -5.18
CA ARG A 2 -1.66 9.94 -5.22
C ARG A 2 -2.17 9.54 -6.61
N GLN A 3 -3.44 9.17 -6.71
CA GLN A 3 -4.11 8.72 -7.95
C GLN A 3 -3.74 7.30 -8.41
N GLY A 4 -3.45 6.42 -7.46
CA GLY A 4 -3.29 5.00 -7.75
C GLY A 4 -4.57 4.20 -7.70
N TRP A 5 -4.39 2.89 -7.84
CA TRP A 5 -5.40 1.89 -7.54
C TRP A 5 -4.81 0.83 -6.60
N VAL A 6 -5.67 0.23 -5.77
CA VAL A 6 -5.33 -0.89 -4.88
C VAL A 6 -6.29 -2.02 -5.19
N HIS A 7 -5.78 -3.21 -5.47
CA HIS A 7 -6.60 -4.42 -5.55
C HIS A 7 -6.60 -5.12 -4.19
N ASP A 8 -7.79 -5.38 -3.66
CA ASP A 8 -7.93 -6.20 -2.48
C ASP A 8 -8.38 -7.62 -2.89
N PRO A 9 -7.52 -8.64 -2.76
CA PRO A 9 -7.87 -10.01 -3.13
C PRO A 9 -8.88 -10.65 -2.16
N ARG A 10 -9.07 -10.08 -0.95
CA ARG A 10 -9.99 -10.60 0.06
C ARG A 10 -11.45 -10.41 -0.39
N ASP A 11 -11.73 -9.31 -1.07
CA ASP A 11 -13.07 -8.99 -1.60
C ASP A 11 -13.13 -8.94 -3.14
N LYS A 12 -11.99 -9.11 -3.82
CA LYS A 12 -11.81 -9.12 -5.27
C LYS A 12 -12.17 -7.79 -5.94
N LYS A 13 -12.01 -6.65 -5.24
CA LYS A 13 -12.34 -5.32 -5.75
C LYS A 13 -11.11 -4.45 -5.95
N ASN A 14 -11.30 -3.40 -6.76
CA ASN A 14 -10.32 -2.36 -6.99
C ASN A 14 -10.79 -1.04 -6.36
N TYR A 15 -9.89 -0.39 -5.64
CA TYR A 15 -10.10 0.86 -4.92
C TYR A 15 -9.22 1.96 -5.48
N LYS A 16 -9.59 3.23 -5.24
CA LYS A 16 -8.63 4.32 -5.43
C LYS A 16 -7.56 4.23 -4.37
N GLY A 17 -6.31 4.47 -4.76
CA GLY A 17 -5.12 4.28 -3.96
C GLY A 17 -4.34 5.57 -3.72
N ALA A 18 -3.88 5.75 -2.48
CA ALA A 18 -2.84 6.71 -2.14
C ALA A 18 -1.79 6.05 -1.26
N ILE A 19 -0.52 6.39 -1.46
CA ILE A 19 0.58 5.92 -0.61
C ILE A 19 1.33 7.08 0.01
N ARG A 20 1.72 6.91 1.27
CA ARG A 20 2.59 7.83 2.01
C ARG A 20 3.71 7.06 2.66
N VAL A 21 4.87 7.67 2.69
CA VAL A 21 6.02 7.17 3.45
C VAL A 21 6.03 7.87 4.79
N LYS A 22 6.15 7.11 5.87
CA LYS A 22 6.22 7.56 7.26
C LYS A 22 7.51 7.06 7.92
N HIS A 23 7.78 7.54 9.14
CA HIS A 23 8.87 7.06 10.00
C HIS A 23 10.21 6.97 9.25
N ASP A 24 10.63 8.08 8.67
CA ASP A 24 11.92 8.23 7.97
C ASP A 24 12.18 7.18 6.88
N GLY A 25 11.14 6.78 6.15
CA GLY A 25 11.29 5.81 5.06
C GLY A 25 11.04 4.36 5.45
N LYS A 26 10.73 4.08 6.72
CA LYS A 26 10.58 2.71 7.22
C LYS A 26 9.18 2.14 7.07
N VAL A 27 8.16 3.00 6.99
CA VAL A 27 6.76 2.56 6.90
C VAL A 27 6.11 3.11 5.65
N LEU A 28 5.51 2.22 4.87
CA LEU A 28 4.63 2.56 3.76
C LEU A 28 3.17 2.45 4.23
N ALA A 29 2.47 3.57 4.28
CA ALA A 29 1.04 3.61 4.55
C ALA A 29 0.28 3.59 3.21
N VAL A 30 -0.41 2.49 2.94
CA VAL A 30 -1.23 2.27 1.75
C VAL A 30 -2.69 2.52 2.12
N ARG A 31 -3.31 3.51 1.47
CA ARG A 31 -4.71 3.86 1.71
C ARG A 31 -5.58 3.51 0.51
N ALA A 32 -6.59 2.68 0.74
CA ALA A 32 -7.59 2.26 -0.24
C ALA A 32 -8.94 2.89 0.10
N TYR A 33 -9.63 3.47 -0.89
CA TYR A 33 -10.89 4.19 -0.65
C TYR A 33 -11.85 4.18 -1.85
N ILE A 34 -13.14 4.40 -1.57
CA ILE A 34 -14.18 4.67 -2.57
C ILE A 34 -14.60 6.13 -2.48
N GLY A 35 -14.70 6.81 -3.64
CA GLY A 35 -15.09 8.21 -3.69
C GLY A 35 -13.99 9.13 -3.16
N THR A 36 -14.03 9.44 -1.86
CA THR A 36 -13.10 10.36 -1.18
C THR A 36 -12.12 9.61 -0.28
N GLU A 37 -10.92 10.17 -0.10
CA GLU A 37 -9.87 9.53 0.69
C GLU A 37 -10.26 9.33 2.17
N MET A 38 -11.18 10.12 2.71
CA MET A 38 -11.63 9.98 4.12
C MET A 38 -12.38 8.66 4.36
N LEU A 39 -13.09 8.14 3.36
CA LEU A 39 -13.90 6.91 3.45
C LEU A 39 -13.07 5.65 3.14
N GLY A 40 -11.82 5.64 3.59
CA GLY A 40 -10.84 4.63 3.25
C GLY A 40 -10.19 3.96 4.44
N GLU A 41 -9.64 2.79 4.18
CA GLU A 41 -8.84 2.04 5.14
C GLU A 41 -7.35 2.22 4.83
N THR A 42 -6.50 2.04 5.84
CA THR A 42 -5.06 2.19 5.70
C THR A 42 -4.36 0.98 6.26
N GLU A 43 -3.53 0.36 5.43
CA GLU A 43 -2.64 -0.71 5.82
C GLU A 43 -1.21 -0.17 5.90
N GLU A 44 -0.51 -0.54 6.97
CA GLU A 44 0.88 -0.14 7.18
C GLU A 44 1.80 -1.31 6.90
N MET A 45 2.78 -1.09 6.03
CA MET A 45 3.79 -2.07 5.64
C MET A 45 5.15 -1.58 6.09
N THR A 46 5.87 -2.43 6.82
CA THR A 46 7.24 -2.14 7.26
C THR A 46 8.22 -2.57 6.18
N ARG A 47 9.20 -1.71 5.87
CA ARG A 47 10.27 -2.03 4.94
C ARG A 47 11.14 -3.15 5.51
N THR A 48 11.35 -4.20 4.72
CA THR A 48 12.34 -5.24 5.02
C THR A 48 13.74 -4.76 4.65
N ASP A 49 14.74 -5.08 5.48
CA ASP A 49 16.15 -4.73 5.23
C ASP A 49 16.75 -5.57 4.09
N THR A 50 16.26 -6.80 3.93
CA THR A 50 16.73 -7.74 2.92
C THR A 50 15.55 -8.35 2.17
N VAL A 51 15.76 -8.60 0.87
CA VAL A 51 14.80 -9.37 0.07
C VAL A 51 14.89 -10.84 0.52
N PRO A 52 13.76 -11.51 0.82
CA PRO A 52 13.79 -12.92 1.21
C PRO A 52 14.47 -13.82 0.19
N SER A 53 15.16 -14.86 0.67
CA SER A 53 15.81 -15.85 -0.20
C SER A 53 14.78 -16.56 -1.09
N GLY A 54 15.10 -16.70 -2.37
CA GLY A 54 14.22 -17.35 -3.36
C GLY A 54 13.36 -16.38 -4.18
N CYS A 55 13.30 -15.10 -3.81
CA CYS A 55 12.77 -14.07 -4.70
C CYS A 55 13.77 -13.77 -5.82
N LYS A 56 13.30 -13.67 -7.08
CA LYS A 56 14.15 -13.19 -8.17
C LYS A 56 14.49 -11.71 -7.95
N ALA A 57 15.77 -11.36 -8.08
CA ALA A 57 16.14 -9.96 -8.26
C ALA A 57 15.60 -9.50 -9.62
N HIS A 58 14.92 -8.36 -9.64
CA HIS A 58 14.38 -7.72 -10.84
C HIS A 58 15.31 -6.62 -11.33
#